data_AF-A0A2W1NGB7-F1
#
_entry.id   AF-A0A2W1NGB7-F1
#
_cell.length_a   1.000
_cell.length_b   1.000
_cell.length_c   1.000
_cell.angle_alpha   90.00
_cell.angle_beta   90.00
_cell.angle_gamma   90.00
#
_symmetry.space_group_name_H-M   'P 1'
#
loop_
_entity.id
_entity.type
_entity.pdbx_description
1 polymer ?
#
loop_
_entity_poly.entity_id
_entity_poly.type
_entity_poly.pdbx_seq_one_letter_code
_entity_poly.pdbx_strand_id
1 'polypeptide(L)' 'MTLFCLIGGCSWSPSTSVHIGKEDLLCQVCARCGACRYTPANAVLERVGS' A
#
# COMPACT_ATOMS: atom_id res chain seq x y z
N MET A 1 -1.93 -14.24 -4.35
CA MET A 1 -2.44 -14.28 -2.95
C MET A 1 -2.14 -15.65 -2.35
N THR A 2 -1.60 -15.72 -1.13
CA THR A 2 -1.30 -16.99 -0.44
C THR A 2 -2.24 -17.18 0.76
N LEU A 3 -2.49 -18.44 1.18
CA LEU A 3 -3.37 -18.78 2.32
C LEU A 3 -3.00 -18.00 3.59
N PHE A 4 -1.70 -17.80 3.79
CA PHE A 4 -1.11 -17.02 4.86
C PHE A 4 -1.62 -15.57 4.93
N CYS A 5 -1.82 -14.91 3.80
CA CYS A 5 -2.35 -13.54 3.76
C CYS A 5 -3.87 -13.47 3.92
N LEU A 6 -4.58 -14.57 3.65
CA LEU A 6 -6.03 -14.66 3.91
C LEU A 6 -6.33 -14.69 5.41
N ILE A 7 -5.51 -15.43 6.17
CA ILE A 7 -5.73 -15.61 7.62
C ILE A 7 -5.07 -14.47 8.43
N GLY A 8 -3.83 -14.12 8.10
CA GLY A 8 -3.03 -13.16 8.89
C GLY A 8 -2.95 -11.75 8.30
N GLY A 9 -3.66 -11.49 7.21
CA GLY A 9 -3.53 -10.24 6.46
C GLY A 9 -2.21 -10.12 5.68
N CYS A 10 -2.16 -9.11 4.82
CA CYS A 10 -0.94 -8.76 4.07
C CYS A 10 0.06 -8.02 4.95
N SER A 11 1.34 -8.38 4.83
CA SER A 11 2.45 -7.62 5.40
C SER A 11 3.01 -6.71 4.31
N TRP A 12 2.58 -5.45 4.34
CA TRP A 12 2.95 -4.46 3.34
C TRP A 12 4.35 -3.92 3.58
N SER A 13 5.20 -3.97 2.56
CA SER A 13 6.53 -3.36 2.57
C SER A 13 6.44 -1.81 2.56
N PRO A 14 7.54 -1.11 2.89
CA PRO A 14 7.62 0.35 2.81
C PRO A 14 7.14 0.87 1.45
N SER A 15 6.38 1.95 1.47
CA SER A 15 5.83 2.55 0.26
C SER A 15 6.92 3.22 -0.58
N THR A 16 6.84 3.03 -1.89
CA THR A 16 7.59 3.79 -2.88
C THR A 16 6.65 4.76 -3.58
N SER A 17 7.02 6.04 -3.64
CA SER A 17 6.26 7.04 -4.40
C SER A 17 6.38 6.76 -5.88
N VAL A 18 5.25 6.66 -6.57
CA VAL A 18 5.14 6.46 -8.00
C VAL A 18 4.22 7.52 -8.58
N HIS A 19 4.63 8.09 -9.71
CA HIS A 19 3.84 9.07 -10.44
C HIS A 19 3.07 8.37 -11.55
N ILE A 20 1.73 8.32 -11.44
CA ILE A 20 0.86 7.67 -12.42
C ILE A 20 -0.08 8.73 -12.99
N GLY A 21 0.13 9.09 -14.25
CA GLY A 21 -0.64 10.15 -14.90
C GLY A 21 -0.35 11.52 -14.29
N LYS A 22 -1.29 12.06 -13.53
CA LYS A 22 -1.16 13.33 -12.79
C LYS A 22 -1.21 13.14 -11.27
N GLU A 23 -1.23 11.89 -10.80
CA GLU A 23 -1.41 11.56 -9.39
C GLU A 23 -0.14 10.95 -8.81
N ASP A 24 0.22 11.40 -7.60
CA ASP A 24 1.25 10.78 -6.79
C ASP A 24 0.63 9.72 -5.90
N LEU A 25 1.05 8.48 -6.13
CA LEU A 25 0.57 7.31 -5.41
C LEU A 25 1.73 6.66 -4.67
N LEU A 26 1.42 6.03 -3.54
CA LEU A 26 2.32 5.19 -2.80
C LEU A 26 2.07 3.74 -3.22
N CYS A 27 3.04 3.13 -3.89
CA CYS A 27 3.04 1.72 -4.22
C CYS A 27 3.59 0.91 -3.06
N GLN A 28 2.83 -0.07 -2.59
CA GLN A 28 3.26 -1.04 -1.59
C GLN A 28 3.08 -2.45 -2.11
N VAL A 29 4.10 -3.29 -1.88
CA VAL A 29 4.07 -4.70 -2.25
C VAL A 29 4.04 -5.54 -0.97
N CYS A 30 3.18 -6.55 -0.92
CA CYS A 30 3.12 -7.48 0.19
C CYS A 30 4.33 -8.41 0.16
N ALA A 31 5.17 -8.39 1.20
CA ALA A 31 6.37 -9.22 1.30
C ALA A 31 6.06 -10.73 1.32
N ARG A 32 4.84 -11.12 1.68
CA ARG A 32 4.41 -12.53 1.80
C ARG A 32 3.82 -13.10 0.52
N CYS A 33 2.99 -12.32 -0.18
CA CYS A 33 2.21 -12.84 -1.32
C CYS A 33 2.40 -12.08 -2.63
N GLY A 34 3.25 -11.04 -2.64
CA GLY A 34 3.55 -10.24 -3.83
C GLY A 34 2.42 -9.35 -4.33
N ALA A 35 1.29 -9.28 -3.60
CA ALA A 35 0.19 -8.40 -3.98
C ALA A 35 0.64 -6.94 -3.95
N CYS A 36 0.23 -6.15 -4.96
CA CYS A 36 0.49 -4.71 -5.02
C CYS A 36 -0.75 -3.93 -4.60
N ARG A 37 -0.57 -2.82 -3.90
CA ARG A 37 -1.61 -1.80 -3.69
C ARG A 37 -1.06 -0.41 -3.94
N TYR A 38 -1.93 0.47 -4.40
CA TYR A 38 -1.65 1.89 -4.59
C TYR A 38 -2.54 2.67 -3.64
N THR A 39 -1.93 3.51 -2.81
CA THR A 39 -2.65 4.42 -1.92
C THR A 39 -2.32 5.86 -2.29
N PRO A 40 -3.26 6.81 -2.11
CA PRO A 40 -2.96 8.21 -2.37
C PRO A 40 -1.80 8.69 -1.49
N ALA A 41 -0.83 9.44 -2.05
CA ALA A 41 0.26 10.00 -1.26
C ALA A 41 -0.24 11.00 -0.19
N ASN A 42 -1.40 11.62 -0.43
CA ASN A 42 -2.07 12.55 0.48
C ASN A 42 -2.92 11.88 1.58
N ALA A 43 -3.29 10.60 1.45
CA ALA A 43 -4.15 9.91 2.43
C ALA A 43 -3.48 9.66 3.80
N VAL A 44 -2.17 9.90 3.92
CA VAL A 44 -1.45 9.83 5.21
C VAL A 44 -1.77 11.04 6.08
N LEU A 45 -2.16 12.18 5.50
CA LEU A 45 -2.44 13.41 6.26
C LEU A 45 -3.82 13.41 6.94
N GLU A 46 -4.80 12.66 6.43
CA GLU A 46 -6.17 12.69 6.99
C GLU A 46 -6.37 11.83 8.25
N ARG A 47 -5.39 11.02 8.66
CA ARG A 47 -5.47 10.22 9.91
C ARG A 47 -4.86 10.89 11.14
N VAL A 48 -4.30 12.10 11.00
CA VAL A 48 -3.79 12.92 12.11
C VAL A 48 -4.74 14.11 12.37
N GLY A 49 -6.02 13.93 12.05
CA GLY A 49 -7.07 14.95 12.17
C GLY A 49 -8.40 14.36 12.60
N SER A 50 -8.45 13.69 13.75
CA SER A 50 -9.68 13.49 14.55
C SER A 50 -9.32 13.42 16.01
#